data_AF-A0A528CV05-F1
#
_entry.id   AF-A0A528CV05-F1
#
_cell.length_a   1.000
_cell.length_b   1.000
_cell.length_c   1.000
_cell.angle_alpha   90.00
_cell.angle_beta   90.00
_cell.angle_gamma   90.00
#
_symmetry.space_group_name_H-M   'P 1'
#
loop_
_entity.id
_entity.type
_entity.pdbx_description
1 polymer ?
#
loop_
_entity_poly.entity_id
_entity_poly.type
_entity_poly.pdbx_seq_one_letter_code
_entity_poly.pdbx_strand_id
1 'polypeptide(L)'
;PNSTPDRRHLARVLGRTGLLQIDSVSAVVRAHYMPLYSRLGPYPLALLDNAAVTRKRRVFEYWAHEASFLPVETYPLMRWRMERAERGEEMYNGLAKWGR
;
A
#
# COMPACT_ATOMS: atom_id res chain seq x y z
N PRO A 1 3.91 -15.01 16.25
CA PRO A 1 4.23 -13.90 17.20
C PRO A 1 3.45 -14.11 18.50
N ASN A 2 4.12 -14.04 19.67
CA ASN A 2 3.45 -14.19 20.98
C ASN A 2 2.77 -12.90 21.46
N SER A 3 2.74 -11.87 20.62
CA SER A 3 2.15 -10.56 20.89
C SER A 3 1.32 -10.08 19.71
N THR A 4 0.33 -9.24 19.97
CA THR A 4 -0.49 -8.59 18.94
C THR A 4 0.40 -7.88 17.92
N PRO A 5 0.22 -8.11 16.60
CA PRO A 5 0.99 -7.43 15.57
C PRO A 5 0.84 -5.91 15.66
N ASP A 6 1.96 -5.21 15.45
CA ASP A 6 2.07 -3.76 15.56
C ASP A 6 2.70 -3.12 14.30
N ARG A 7 2.99 -1.82 14.37
CA ARG A 7 3.58 -1.07 13.25
C ARG A 7 4.95 -1.58 12.81
N ARG A 8 5.74 -2.17 13.72
CA ARG A 8 7.06 -2.73 13.39
C ARG A 8 6.90 -4.03 12.60
N HIS A 9 5.90 -4.84 12.97
CA HIS A 9 5.55 -6.05 12.22
C HIS A 9 5.06 -5.71 10.80
N LEU A 10 4.18 -4.71 10.67
CA LEU A 10 3.73 -4.22 9.38
C LEU A 10 4.92 -3.74 8.51
N ALA A 11 5.80 -2.91 9.07
CA ALA A 11 6.96 -2.40 8.34
C ALA A 11 7.88 -3.52 7.83
N ARG A 12 8.08 -4.59 8.63
CA ARG A 12 8.85 -5.75 8.19
C ARG A 12 8.18 -6.49 7.03
N VAL A 13 6.85 -6.63 7.05
CA VAL A 13 6.12 -7.25 5.94
C VAL A 13 6.23 -6.40 4.68
N LEU A 14 5.94 -5.10 4.80
CA LEU A 14 6.06 -4.16 3.68
C LEU A 14 7.47 -4.11 3.09
N GLY A 15 8.51 -4.12 3.92
CA GLY A 15 9.89 -4.17 3.47
C GLY A 15 10.27 -5.46 2.73
N ARG A 16 9.52 -6.56 2.93
CA ARG A 16 9.71 -7.83 2.21
C ARG A 16 8.85 -7.96 0.97
N THR A 17 7.63 -7.41 0.98
CA THR A 17 6.70 -7.53 -0.14
C THR A 17 6.84 -6.40 -1.15
N GLY A 18 7.34 -5.23 -0.73
CA GLY A 18 7.54 -4.06 -1.58
C GLY A 18 6.26 -3.32 -1.97
N LEU A 19 5.11 -4.00 -1.99
CA LEU A 19 3.78 -3.44 -2.22
C LEU A 19 2.68 -4.36 -1.64
N LEU A 20 1.47 -3.84 -1.57
CA LEU A 20 0.24 -4.59 -1.31
C LEU A 20 -0.85 -4.12 -2.30
N GLN A 21 -1.35 -5.00 -3.14
CA GLN A 21 -2.42 -4.65 -4.08
C GLN A 21 -3.72 -4.31 -3.34
N ILE A 22 -4.41 -3.26 -3.79
CA ILE A 22 -5.72 -2.85 -3.32
C ILE A 22 -6.77 -3.55 -4.17
N ASP A 23 -7.81 -4.03 -3.51
CA ASP A 23 -8.90 -4.78 -4.13
C ASP A 23 -10.24 -4.35 -3.52
N SER A 24 -11.25 -4.19 -4.37
CA SER A 24 -12.62 -3.84 -3.99
C SER A 24 -13.46 -5.07 -3.57
N VAL A 25 -13.03 -6.29 -3.89
CA VAL A 25 -13.74 -7.52 -3.54
C VAL A 25 -13.80 -7.70 -2.03
N SER A 26 -15.02 -7.91 -1.51
CA SER A 26 -15.28 -8.08 -0.08
C SER A 26 -16.36 -9.12 0.18
N ALA A 27 -16.01 -10.42 0.05
CA ALA A 27 -16.93 -11.52 0.37
C ALA A 27 -17.10 -11.75 1.89
N VAL A 28 -16.03 -11.53 2.67
CA VAL A 28 -16.01 -11.65 4.14
C VAL A 28 -15.30 -10.43 4.74
N VAL A 29 -14.15 -10.09 4.14
CA VAL A 29 -13.36 -8.89 4.39
C VAL A 29 -12.77 -8.47 3.04
N ARG A 30 -12.35 -7.21 2.91
CA ARG A 30 -11.67 -6.74 1.68
C ARG A 30 -10.43 -7.61 1.42
N ALA A 31 -10.27 -8.09 0.19
CA ALA A 31 -9.28 -9.09 -0.15
C ALA A 31 -7.84 -8.67 0.20
N HIS A 32 -7.53 -7.38 0.10
CA HIS A 32 -6.22 -6.82 0.42
C HIS A 32 -5.82 -6.89 1.90
N TYR A 33 -6.71 -7.24 2.83
CA TYR A 33 -6.32 -7.53 4.22
C TYR A 33 -5.72 -8.93 4.39
N MET A 34 -6.04 -9.87 3.48
CA MET A 34 -5.64 -11.27 3.59
C MET A 34 -4.14 -11.50 3.45
N PRO A 35 -3.39 -10.82 2.54
CA PRO A 35 -1.95 -11.02 2.45
C PRO A 35 -1.19 -10.70 3.74
N LEU A 36 -1.67 -9.73 4.53
CA LEU A 36 -1.12 -9.42 5.85
C LEU A 36 -1.48 -10.49 6.88
N TYR A 37 -2.73 -10.96 6.87
CA TYR A 37 -3.17 -12.05 7.75
C TYR A 37 -2.31 -13.30 7.57
N SER A 38 -2.04 -13.73 6.33
CA SER A 38 -1.20 -14.91 6.05
C SER A 38 0.24 -14.77 6.56
N ARG A 39 0.73 -13.54 6.81
CA ARG A 39 2.11 -13.27 7.25
C ARG A 39 2.23 -12.95 8.74
N LEU A 40 1.20 -12.33 9.31
CA LEU A 40 1.20 -11.84 10.70
C LEU A 40 0.33 -12.69 11.63
N GLY A 41 -0.56 -13.52 11.08
CA GLY A 41 -1.69 -14.09 11.80
C GLY A 41 -2.79 -13.04 12.05
N PRO A 42 -3.71 -13.29 12.99
CA PRO A 42 -4.69 -12.30 13.41
C PRO A 42 -4.04 -10.98 13.80
N TYR A 43 -4.49 -9.88 13.19
CA TYR A 43 -4.00 -8.53 13.47
C TYR A 43 -5.16 -7.52 13.45
N PRO A 44 -5.04 -6.38 14.13
CA PRO A 44 -6.04 -5.32 14.03
C PRO A 44 -6.03 -4.72 12.62
N LEU A 45 -7.14 -4.76 11.87
CA LEU A 45 -7.20 -4.20 10.50
C LEU A 45 -6.81 -2.72 10.44
N ALA A 46 -7.13 -1.98 11.51
CA ALA A 46 -6.72 -0.60 11.72
C ALA A 46 -5.19 -0.39 11.64
N LEU A 47 -4.37 -1.44 11.79
CA LEU A 47 -2.93 -1.37 11.58
C LEU A 47 -2.59 -0.97 10.14
N LEU A 48 -3.27 -1.55 9.15
CA LEU A 48 -3.11 -1.18 7.74
C LEU A 48 -3.80 0.16 7.44
N ASP A 49 -5.03 0.35 7.90
CA ASP A 49 -5.77 1.59 7.60
C ASP A 49 -5.03 2.83 8.13
N ASN A 50 -4.55 2.77 9.38
CA ASN A 50 -3.75 3.86 9.97
C ASN A 50 -2.40 4.06 9.26
N ALA A 51 -1.85 3.01 8.66
CA ALA A 51 -0.63 3.13 7.87
C ALA A 51 -0.85 3.89 6.56
N ALA A 52 -2.07 3.94 6.03
CA ALA A 52 -2.41 4.73 4.84
C ALA A 52 -2.85 6.17 5.18
N VAL A 53 -3.67 6.36 6.22
CA VAL A 53 -4.39 7.65 6.42
C VAL A 53 -3.76 8.61 7.43
N THR A 54 -2.92 8.14 8.36
CA THR A 54 -2.43 9.01 9.45
C THR A 54 -1.28 9.91 9.02
N ARG A 55 -1.00 10.99 9.79
CA ARG A 55 0.20 11.83 9.59
C ARG A 55 1.52 11.05 9.60
N LYS A 56 1.55 9.89 10.25
CA LYS A 56 2.70 8.98 10.27
C LYS A 56 2.54 7.83 9.27
N ARG A 57 1.85 8.06 8.14
CA ARG A 57 1.64 7.04 7.09
C ARG A 57 2.94 6.31 6.73
N ARG A 58 2.81 5.01 6.51
CA ARG A 58 3.87 4.09 6.08
C ARG A 58 3.66 3.61 4.66
N VAL A 59 2.45 3.78 4.13
CA VAL A 59 2.16 3.51 2.73
C VAL A 59 1.47 4.71 2.09
N PHE A 60 1.57 4.79 0.77
CA PHE A 60 0.77 5.67 -0.07
C PHE A 60 0.09 4.83 -1.16
N GLU A 61 -1.04 5.31 -1.66
CA GLU A 61 -1.73 4.67 -2.77
C GLU A 61 -1.03 5.06 -4.08
N TYR A 62 -0.81 4.09 -4.95
CA TYR A 62 -0.20 4.32 -6.26
C TYR A 62 -0.64 3.28 -7.27
N TRP A 63 -0.66 3.68 -8.54
CA TRP A 63 -0.85 2.74 -9.65
C TRP A 63 0.49 2.11 -10.04
N ALA A 64 0.89 1.06 -9.33
CA ALA A 64 2.13 0.35 -9.61
C ALA A 64 1.96 -0.66 -10.76
N HIS A 65 1.93 -1.96 -10.45
CA HIS A 65 1.41 -2.98 -11.37
C HIS A 65 -0.10 -2.79 -11.56
N GLU A 66 -0.80 -2.54 -10.45
CA GLU A 66 -2.21 -2.15 -10.34
C GLU A 66 -2.37 -1.19 -9.15
N ALA A 67 -3.60 -0.77 -8.82
CA ALA A 67 -3.89 -0.01 -7.60
C ALA A 67 -3.28 -0.71 -6.36
N SER A 68 -2.37 -0.04 -5.67
CA SER A 68 -1.52 -0.65 -4.64
C SER A 68 -1.18 0.32 -3.51
N PHE A 69 -1.01 -0.21 -2.30
CA PHE A 69 -0.29 0.44 -1.22
C PHE A 69 1.22 0.19 -1.37
N LEU A 70 2.00 1.26 -1.57
CA LEU A 70 3.47 1.21 -1.64
C LEU A 70 4.08 1.80 -0.37
N PRO A 71 5.21 1.27 0.14
CA PRO A 71 5.98 1.92 1.19
C PRO A 71 6.30 3.36 0.83
N VAL A 72 6.13 4.30 1.77
CA VAL A 72 6.41 5.74 1.52
C VAL A 72 7.85 6.00 1.10
N GLU A 73 8.77 5.12 1.50
CA GLU A 73 10.18 5.15 1.10
C GLU A 73 10.37 4.94 -0.42
N THR A 74 9.39 4.33 -1.10
CA THR A 74 9.39 4.13 -2.55
C THR A 74 8.94 5.39 -3.31
N TYR A 75 8.32 6.37 -2.65
CA TYR A 75 7.79 7.57 -3.32
C TYR A 75 8.84 8.33 -4.17
N PRO A 76 10.06 8.61 -3.68
CA PRO A 76 11.08 9.29 -4.49
C PRO A 76 11.46 8.52 -5.77
N LEU A 77 11.36 7.19 -5.74
CA LEU A 77 11.66 6.31 -6.88
C LEU A 77 10.57 6.38 -7.97
N MET A 78 9.35 6.79 -7.60
CA MET A 78 8.20 6.86 -8.51
C MET A 78 8.01 8.25 -9.13
N ARG A 79 8.75 9.27 -8.68
CA ARG A 79 8.56 10.67 -9.13
C ARG A 79 8.66 10.86 -10.63
N TRP A 80 9.65 10.24 -11.28
CA TRP A 80 9.80 10.36 -12.74
C TRP A 80 8.54 9.87 -13.50
N ARG A 81 7.88 8.83 -12.99
CA ARG A 81 6.65 8.27 -13.59
C ARG A 81 5.42 9.12 -13.25
N MET A 82 5.39 9.71 -12.05
CA MET A 82 4.36 10.69 -11.68
C MET A 82 4.44 11.94 -12.58
N GLU A 83 5.64 12.48 -12.79
CA GLU A 83 5.89 13.62 -13.68
C GLU A 83 5.50 13.31 -15.13
N ARG A 84 5.83 12.12 -15.64
CA ARG A 84 5.37 11.67 -16.97
C ARG A 84 3.84 11.59 -17.05
N ALA A 85 3.19 11.06 -16.00
CA ALA A 85 1.74 10.98 -15.95
C ALA A 85 1.10 12.37 -15.93
N GLU A 86 1.67 13.34 -15.21
CA GLU A 86 1.22 14.74 -15.22
C GLU A 86 1.33 15.39 -16.60
N ARG A 87 2.33 14.98 -17.41
CA ARG A 87 2.47 15.41 -18.81
C ARG A 87 1.60 14.62 -19.80
N GLY A 88 0.85 13.62 -19.34
CA GLY A 88 0.05 12.75 -20.21
C GLY A 88 0.87 11.74 -21.02
N GLU A 89 2.12 11.47 -20.62
CA GLU A 89 3.06 10.57 -21.30
C GLU A 89 3.00 9.13 -20.78
N GLU A 90 2.02 8.81 -19.93
CA GLU A 90 1.78 7.47 -19.39
C GLU A 90 0.49 6.89 -19.94
N MET A 91 0.50 5.58 -20.20
CA MET A 91 -0.64 4.86 -20.74
C MET A 91 -1.86 4.87 -19.80
N TYR A 92 -1.61 4.96 -18.49
CA TYR A 92 -2.66 4.90 -17.46
C TYR A 92 -2.88 6.27 -16.83
N ASN A 93 -3.93 6.97 -17.27
CA ASN A 93 -4.35 8.27 -16.74
C ASN A 93 -4.59 8.28 -15.22
N GLY A 94 -4.82 7.11 -14.61
CA GLY A 94 -4.92 6.94 -13.17
C GLY A 94 -3.65 7.37 -12.41
N LEU A 95 -2.47 7.24 -13.00
CA LEU A 95 -1.20 7.63 -12.37
C LEU A 95 -1.17 9.10 -11.96
N ALA A 96 -1.66 10.01 -12.82
CA ALA A 96 -1.72 11.44 -12.51
C ALA A 96 -2.73 11.76 -11.39
N LYS A 97 -3.76 10.92 -11.23
CA LYS A 97 -4.79 11.09 -10.19
C LYS A 97 -4.33 10.55 -8.83
N TRP A 98 -3.74 9.34 -8.83
CA TRP A 98 -3.39 8.57 -7.64
C TRP A 98 -1.92 8.70 -7.23
N GLY A 99 -1.06 9.32 -8.04
CA GLY A 99 0.36 9.53 -7.74
C GLY A 99 0.69 10.71 -6.82
N ARG A 100 -0.31 11.32 -6.17
CA ARG A 100 -0.17 12.55 -5.37
C ARG A 100 -0.07 12.27 -3.88
#